data_AF-A0A942PNW5-F1
#
_entry.id   AF-A0A942PNW5-F1
#
_cell.length_a   1.000
_cell.length_b   1.000
_cell.length_c   1.000
_cell.angle_alpha   90.00
_cell.angle_beta   90.00
_cell.angle_gamma   90.00
#
_symmetry.space_group_name_H-M   'P 1'
#
loop_
_entity.id
_entity.type
_entity.pdbx_description
1 polymer ?
#
loop_
_entity_poly.entity_id
_entity_poly.type
_entity_poly.pdbx_seq_one_letter_code
_entity_poly.pdbx_strand_id
1 'polypeptide(L)'
;MNSNKKRHLAEQVKRFRARFVQTMGAVLGDVLTAPLLMQWVAEETGVFRRRLYDPLQTLMLFIEQVLGADHSCQDAVARGVSGQVAQGQAPGSLNTAAY
;
A
#
# COMPACT_ATOMS: atom_id res chain seq x y z
N MET A 1 -17.00 8.85 1.14
CA MET A 1 -15.59 9.30 0.99
C MET A 1 -15.52 10.63 0.22
N ASN A 2 -14.72 11.61 0.68
CA ASN A 2 -14.61 12.94 0.04
C ASN A 2 -13.75 12.93 -1.24
N SER A 3 -13.89 13.94 -2.11
CA SER A 3 -13.25 14.00 -3.45
C SER A 3 -11.72 13.89 -3.39
N ASN A 4 -11.08 14.59 -2.44
CA ASN A 4 -9.63 14.53 -2.26
C ASN A 4 -9.12 13.14 -1.84
N LYS A 5 -9.86 12.41 -0.99
CA LYS A 5 -9.49 11.02 -0.64
C LYS A 5 -9.66 10.07 -1.82
N LYS A 6 -10.72 10.24 -2.62
CA LYS A 6 -10.92 9.42 -3.84
C LYS A 6 -9.75 9.54 -4.82
N ARG A 7 -9.31 10.77 -5.11
CA ARG A 7 -8.16 11.01 -6.00
C ARG A 7 -6.87 10.41 -5.44
N HIS A 8 -6.63 10.56 -4.14
CA HIS A 8 -5.43 9.98 -3.52
C HIS A 8 -5.44 8.45 -3.56
N LEU A 9 -6.59 7.85 -3.26
CA LEU A 9 -6.77 6.41 -3.30
C LEU A 9 -6.52 5.88 -4.72
N ALA A 10 -7.05 6.55 -5.74
CA ALA A 10 -6.80 6.18 -7.14
C ALA A 10 -5.30 6.15 -7.49
N GLU A 11 -4.53 7.16 -7.03
CA GLU A 11 -3.08 7.19 -7.24
C GLU A 11 -2.35 6.09 -6.45
N GLN A 12 -2.77 5.81 -5.21
CA GLN A 12 -2.19 4.72 -4.43
C GLN A 12 -2.48 3.35 -5.06
N VAL A 13 -3.70 3.12 -5.55
CA VAL A 13 -4.09 1.89 -6.25
C VAL A 13 -3.32 1.73 -7.57
N LYS A 14 -3.15 2.81 -8.34
CA LYS A 14 -2.36 2.77 -9.58
C LYS A 14 -0.92 2.33 -9.31
N ARG A 15 -0.29 2.91 -8.29
CA ARG A 15 1.09 2.58 -7.89
C ARG A 15 1.21 1.16 -7.36
N PHE A 16 0.22 0.71 -6.58
CA PHE A 16 0.16 -0.66 -6.08
C PHE A 16 0.22 -1.67 -7.22
N ARG A 17 -0.69 -1.54 -8.20
CA ARG A 17 -0.77 -2.47 -9.33
C ARG A 17 0.55 -2.51 -10.11
N ALA A 18 1.16 -1.34 -10.34
CA ALA A 18 2.45 -1.28 -11.03
C ALA A 18 3.55 -2.03 -10.26
N ARG A 19 3.64 -1.87 -8.94
CA ARG A 19 4.60 -2.60 -8.09
C ARG A 19 4.32 -4.11 -8.08
N PHE A 20 3.05 -4.49 -7.99
CA PHE A 20 2.65 -5.89 -7.91
C PHE A 20 2.94 -6.68 -9.19
N VAL A 21 2.72 -6.07 -10.34
CA VAL A 21 3.10 -6.65 -11.65
C VAL A 21 4.61 -6.90 -11.72
N GLN A 22 5.42 -5.99 -11.16
CA GLN A 22 6.89 -6.12 -11.13
C GLN A 22 7.37 -7.19 -10.14
N THR A 23 6.72 -7.35 -8.99
CA THR A 23 7.20 -8.23 -7.91
C THR A 23 6.62 -9.66 -7.98
N MET A 24 5.36 -9.83 -8.39
CA MET A 24 4.61 -11.09 -8.27
C MET A 24 4.00 -11.59 -9.60
N GLY A 25 4.31 -10.92 -10.72
CA GLY A 25 3.85 -11.28 -12.06
C GLY A 25 2.50 -10.64 -12.45
N ALA A 26 2.23 -10.62 -13.76
CA ALA A 26 1.05 -9.97 -14.35
C ALA A 26 -0.29 -10.49 -13.79
N VAL A 27 -0.35 -11.79 -13.46
CA VAL A 27 -1.58 -12.47 -13.05
C VAL A 27 -2.20 -11.85 -11.80
N LEU A 28 -1.41 -11.50 -10.77
CA LEU A 28 -2.01 -10.90 -9.57
C LEU A 28 -2.46 -9.44 -9.79
N GLY A 29 -1.80 -8.72 -10.70
CA GLY A 29 -2.21 -7.37 -11.11
C GLY A 29 -3.55 -7.34 -11.88
N ASP A 30 -3.92 -8.48 -12.48
CA ASP A 30 -5.19 -8.70 -13.16
C ASP A 30 -6.28 -9.18 -12.19
N VAL A 31 -5.92 -9.96 -11.16
CA VAL A 31 -6.86 -10.36 -10.09
C VAL A 31 -7.22 -9.16 -9.19
N LEU A 32 -6.22 -8.38 -8.76
CA LEU A 32 -6.41 -7.21 -7.91
C LEU A 32 -6.60 -5.93 -8.74
N THR A 33 -7.73 -5.86 -9.45
CA THR A 33 -8.05 -4.71 -10.29
C THR A 33 -8.22 -3.43 -9.47
N ALA A 34 -7.97 -2.29 -10.12
CA ALA A 34 -8.09 -0.99 -9.46
C ALA A 34 -9.50 -0.69 -8.91
N PRO A 35 -10.60 -0.97 -9.66
CA PRO A 35 -11.95 -0.79 -9.14
C PRO A 35 -12.23 -1.64 -7.91
N LEU A 36 -11.79 -2.90 -7.91
CA LEU A 36 -12.02 -3.85 -6.82
C LEU A 36 -11.32 -3.38 -5.53
N LEU A 37 -10.05 -2.98 -5.62
CA LEU A 37 -9.30 -2.44 -4.48
C LEU A 37 -9.92 -1.15 -3.93
N MET A 38 -10.35 -0.24 -4.81
CA MET A 38 -11.01 0.99 -4.37
C MET A 38 -12.34 0.70 -3.68
N GLN A 39 -13.09 -0.26 -4.17
CA GLN A 39 -14.35 -0.71 -3.58
C GLN A 39 -14.11 -1.29 -2.18
N TRP A 40 -13.25 -2.30 -2.05
CA TRP A 40 -12.97 -2.94 -0.76
C TRP A 40 -12.46 -1.95 0.28
N VAL A 41 -11.51 -1.08 -0.08
CA VAL A 41 -11.04 -0.05 0.86
C VAL A 41 -12.16 0.89 1.27
N ALA A 42 -13.08 1.25 0.36
CA ALA A 42 -14.20 2.12 0.71
C ALA A 42 -15.23 1.44 1.62
N GLU A 43 -15.50 0.15 1.41
CA GLU A 43 -16.45 -0.65 2.17
C GLU A 43 -15.92 -0.93 3.60
N GLU A 44 -14.67 -1.34 3.73
CA GLU A 44 -14.12 -1.82 5.01
C GLU A 44 -13.64 -0.71 5.96
N THR A 45 -13.32 0.48 5.43
CA THR A 45 -12.58 1.49 6.22
C THR A 45 -13.41 2.67 6.68
N GLY A 46 -14.63 2.82 6.15
CA GLY A 46 -15.54 3.91 6.50
C GLY A 46 -14.86 5.30 6.47
N VAL A 47 -14.76 5.95 7.64
CA VAL A 47 -14.07 7.24 7.81
C VAL A 47 -12.71 7.04 8.45
N PHE A 48 -11.64 7.17 7.66
CA PHE A 48 -10.26 7.11 8.16
C PHE A 48 -9.53 8.46 8.05
N ARG A 49 -8.51 8.62 8.89
CA ARG A 49 -7.54 9.73 8.79
C ARG A 49 -6.50 9.40 7.73
N ARG A 50 -6.17 10.37 6.89
CA ARG A 50 -5.09 10.24 5.91
C ARG A 50 -3.75 10.41 6.64
N ARG A 51 -3.05 9.31 6.85
CA ARG A 51 -1.73 9.21 7.50
C ARG A 51 -0.76 8.56 6.52
N LEU A 52 0.51 8.44 6.92
CA LEU A 52 1.53 7.77 6.13
C LEU A 52 1.14 6.32 5.81
N TYR A 53 0.60 5.62 6.81
CA TYR A 53 0.02 4.28 6.70
C TYR A 53 -1.50 4.39 6.74
N ASP A 54 -2.10 4.87 5.65
CA ASP A 54 -3.56 4.80 5.49
C ASP A 54 -4.01 3.37 5.20
N PRO A 55 -5.32 3.07 5.21
CA PRO A 55 -5.79 1.69 5.11
C PRO A 55 -5.30 0.95 3.87
N LEU A 56 -5.20 1.62 2.72
CA LEU A 56 -4.65 1.00 1.53
C LEU A 56 -3.16 0.74 1.70
N GLN A 57 -2.39 1.72 2.19
CA GLN A 57 -0.97 1.51 2.46
C GLN A 57 -0.69 0.36 3.43
N THR A 58 -1.51 0.24 4.48
CA THR A 58 -1.43 -0.86 5.45
C THR A 58 -1.77 -2.21 4.81
N LEU A 59 -2.87 -2.29 4.05
CA LEU A 59 -3.25 -3.52 3.34
C LEU A 59 -2.15 -3.98 2.38
N MET A 60 -1.56 -3.06 1.63
CA MET A 60 -0.47 -3.36 0.70
C MET A 60 0.74 -3.96 1.43
N LEU A 61 1.16 -3.36 2.55
CA LEU A 61 2.30 -3.85 3.33
C LEU A 61 2.02 -5.24 3.92
N PHE A 62 0.78 -5.50 4.34
CA PHE A 62 0.38 -6.82 4.82
C PHE A 62 0.44 -7.88 3.72
N ILE A 63 -0.08 -7.58 2.53
CA ILE A 63 -0.02 -8.51 1.39
C ILE A 63 1.45 -8.79 1.01
N GLU A 64 2.28 -7.75 0.94
CA GLU A 64 3.71 -7.90 0.63
C GLU A 64 4.46 -8.67 1.71
N GLN A 65 4.11 -8.48 2.98
CA GLN A 65 4.65 -9.27 4.07
C GLN A 65 4.28 -10.75 3.90
N VAL A 66 2.99 -11.07 3.71
CA VAL A 66 2.52 -12.46 3.63
C VAL A 66 3.09 -13.21 2.44
N LEU A 67 3.36 -12.51 1.32
CA LEU A 67 3.93 -13.10 0.11
C LEU A 67 5.47 -13.05 0.06
N GLY A 68 6.11 -12.30 0.97
CA GLY A 68 7.57 -12.18 1.02
C GLY A 68 8.20 -13.42 1.65
N ALA A 69 9.37 -13.83 1.13
CA ALA A 69 10.04 -15.08 1.53
C ALA A 69 10.25 -15.25 3.05
N ASP A 70 10.52 -14.15 3.77
CA ASP A 70 10.79 -14.17 5.21
C ASP A 70 9.57 -13.81 6.07
N HIS A 71 8.44 -13.46 5.46
CA HIS A 71 7.19 -13.07 6.12
C HIS A 71 7.36 -11.94 7.16
N SER A 72 8.46 -11.18 7.07
CA SER A 72 8.91 -10.22 8.06
C SER A 72 8.23 -8.87 7.87
N CYS A 73 7.58 -8.39 8.92
CA CYS A 73 7.00 -7.04 8.96
C CYS A 73 8.09 -5.97 8.75
N GLN A 74 9.29 -6.17 9.33
CA GLN A 74 10.39 -5.22 9.21
C GLN A 74 10.85 -5.06 7.75
N ASP A 75 11.00 -6.17 7.02
CA ASP A 75 11.38 -6.14 5.60
C ASP A 75 10.26 -5.52 4.74
N ALA A 76 9.00 -5.87 5.00
CA ALA A 76 7.86 -5.25 4.31
C ALA A 76 7.81 -3.73 4.51
N VAL A 77 7.99 -3.25 5.74
CA VAL A 77 8.05 -1.81 6.06
C VAL A 77 9.25 -1.14 5.41
N ALA A 78 10.44 -1.77 5.46
CA ALA A 78 11.65 -1.23 4.84
C ALA A 78 11.50 -1.07 3.31
N ARG A 79 10.92 -2.07 2.63
CA ARG A 79 10.58 -2.00 1.20
C ARG A 79 9.52 -0.95 0.92
N GLY A 80 8.52 -0.84 1.78
CA GLY A 80 7.49 0.20 1.74
C GLY A 80 8.07 1.61 1.74
N VAL A 81 8.93 1.92 2.72
CA VAL A 81 9.60 3.22 2.85
C VAL A 81 10.55 3.47 1.68
N SER A 82 11.32 2.46 1.26
CA SER A 82 12.19 2.56 0.08
C SER A 82 11.40 2.91 -1.18
N GLY A 83 10.24 2.29 -1.37
CA GLY A 83 9.33 2.58 -2.48
C GLY A 83 8.75 4.00 -2.43
N GLN A 84 8.47 4.54 -1.25
CA GLN A 84 8.03 5.93 -1.08
C GLN A 84 9.14 6.92 -1.46
N VAL A 85 10.37 6.67 -1.02
CA VAL A 85 11.55 7.47 -1.36
C VAL A 85 11.81 7.46 -2.87
N ALA A 86 11.75 6.29 -3.50
CA ALA A 86 11.90 6.15 -4.96
C ALA A 86 10.84 6.95 -5.75
N GLN A 87 9.69 7.23 -5.13
CA GLN A 87 8.61 8.05 -5.70
C GLN A 87 8.69 9.54 -5.31
N GLY A 88 9.79 9.97 -4.68
CA GLY A 88 10.00 11.35 -4.24
C GLY A 88 9.16 11.78 -3.04
N GLN A 89 8.61 10.83 -2.27
CA GLN A 89 7.88 11.13 -1.04
C GLN A 89 8.83 11.21 0.14
N ALA A 90 8.47 12.03 1.15
CA ALA A 90 9.24 12.10 2.39
C ALA A 90 9.22 10.74 3.10
N PRO A 91 10.39 10.19 3.51
CA PRO A 91 10.45 8.90 4.18
C PRO A 91 9.75 8.93 5.53
N GLY A 92 9.06 7.85 5.86
CA GLY A 92 8.71 7.55 7.25
C GLY A 92 9.94 7.21 8.09
N SER A 93 9.82 7.35 9.41
CA SER A 93 10.82 6.79 10.33
C SER A 93 10.75 5.26 10.31
N LEU A 94 11.90 4.61 10.16
CA LEU A 94 12.07 3.17 10.40
C LEU A 94 12.40 2.86 11.87
N ASN A 95 12.58 3.88 12.70
CA ASN A 95 12.85 3.71 14.12
C ASN A 95 11.59 3.22 14.85
N THR A 96 11.62 1.98 15.31
CA THR A 96 10.56 1.35 16.09
C THR A 96 10.82 1.41 17.60
N ALA A 97 11.87 2.07 18.08
CA ALA A 97 12.29 2.04 19.50
C ALA A 97 11.27 2.60 20.51
N ALA A 98 10.17 3.20 20.03
CA ALA A 98 9.06 3.67 20.85
C ALA A 98 7.92 2.64 20.99
N TYR A 99 8.01 1.50 20.31
CA TYR A 99 7.19 0.30 20.50
C TYR A 99 8.01 -0.75 21.25
#